data_AF-A0A6L8G883-F1
#
_entry.id   AF-A0A6L8G883-F1
#
_cell.length_a   1.000
_cell.length_b   1.000
_cell.length_c   1.000
_cell.angle_alpha   90.00
_cell.angle_beta   90.00
_cell.angle_gamma   90.00
#
_symmetry.space_group_name_H-M   'P 1'
#
loop_
_entity.id
_entity.type
_entity.pdbx_description
1 polymer ?
#
loop_
_entity_poly.entity_id
_entity_poly.type
_entity_poly.pdbx_seq_one_letter_code
_entity_poly.pdbx_strand_id
1 'polypeptide(L)'
;AREAGLLFSVASAGLWPPFEISDLGFIDWGVMTQQIPNILILVAVTLICVVMNLGGIELAANCDLDWNHEFKAAGWANALTGVGGAPPGCLIALTSIRNSLFGAMTRLTGLVTALTLGIVLLTGDALLKLFPVHLIAGVLLFLGMQMVDEWLARSWRKLVFTDYAAIVVVFLTIVVFGFLEGVGVGMLFTSAIFVISLSRTDMIENRYTLRERQSRKMRPIPDRAILLAEGQLAQAHELRGYLFFGTAYRLADQLRLSLRDDPFPQFMLLGFRNVSGFDFSAVNALARFIRAANTEGVTVVIFGASDRLTSTLGSELPKEALQELVMEVDADHAIEKCEDMIIENWRCEFGQERSGRQQLLERVVEDLERHLERMAMFEQLIQEIEEYLEPRTYSPGESIVAPGVPQEGMQLLQDGRASQHDATGNRLVQFAAGDVIEPGSAFGTAAANLATIAEAPCRTLVLTPAGKERLARSDPKRALELFEYALANVASTRGIG
;
A
#
# COMPACT_ATOMS: atom_id res chain seq x y z
N ALA A 1 -44.80 42.97 -15.47
CA ALA A 1 -43.65 42.04 -15.65
C ALA A 1 -42.56 42.26 -14.60
N ARG A 2 -41.97 43.47 -14.48
CA ARG A 2 -40.98 43.79 -13.42
C ARG A 2 -41.56 43.77 -12.01
N GLU A 3 -42.70 44.42 -11.79
CA GLU A 3 -43.42 44.37 -10.50
C GLU A 3 -43.92 42.96 -10.13
N ALA A 4 -44.01 42.07 -11.12
CA ALA A 4 -44.38 40.67 -10.93
C ALA A 4 -43.16 39.75 -10.74
N GLY A 5 -41.93 40.30 -10.61
CA GLY A 5 -40.70 39.52 -10.42
C GLY A 5 -40.21 38.72 -11.63
N LEU A 6 -40.82 38.93 -12.82
CA LEU A 6 -40.50 38.13 -14.02
C LEU A 6 -39.20 38.56 -14.73
N LEU A 7 -38.80 39.83 -14.56
CA LEU A 7 -37.63 40.44 -15.18
C LEU A 7 -36.73 41.05 -14.11
N PHE A 8 -35.41 41.10 -14.35
CA PHE A 8 -34.45 41.72 -13.42
C PHE A 8 -34.74 43.21 -13.17
N SER A 9 -34.68 43.60 -11.90
CA SER A 9 -34.60 45.00 -11.48
C SER A 9 -33.14 45.39 -11.35
N VAL A 10 -32.59 46.04 -12.38
CA VAL A 10 -31.27 46.66 -12.28
C VAL A 10 -31.42 48.00 -11.56
N ALA A 11 -30.50 48.31 -10.65
CA ALA A 11 -30.45 49.60 -9.96
C ALA A 11 -30.39 50.77 -10.97
N SER A 12 -30.88 51.94 -10.59
CA SER A 12 -30.87 53.13 -11.45
C SER A 12 -29.47 53.68 -11.72
N ALA A 13 -28.48 53.30 -10.91
CA ALA A 13 -27.07 53.52 -11.17
C ALA A 13 -26.57 52.43 -12.13
N GLY A 14 -25.80 52.82 -13.14
CA GLY A 14 -25.25 51.88 -14.12
C GLY A 14 -24.43 50.75 -13.49
N LEU A 15 -24.04 49.76 -14.29
CA LEU A 15 -23.35 48.55 -13.82
C LEU A 15 -21.92 48.80 -13.30
N TRP A 16 -21.35 49.99 -13.51
CA TRP A 16 -20.00 50.39 -13.10
C TRP A 16 -19.92 51.90 -12.81
N PRO A 17 -19.18 52.35 -11.77
CA PRO A 17 -18.38 51.56 -10.83
C PRO A 17 -19.23 50.83 -9.76
N PRO A 18 -18.77 49.67 -9.24
CA PRO A 18 -19.51 48.87 -8.26
C PRO A 18 -19.44 49.42 -6.84
N PHE A 19 -18.42 50.23 -6.53
CA PHE A 19 -18.29 50.96 -5.27
C PHE A 19 -17.62 52.32 -5.53
N GLU A 20 -17.97 53.31 -4.73
CA GLU A 20 -17.34 54.63 -4.72
C GLU A 20 -16.28 54.71 -3.61
N ILE A 21 -15.31 55.62 -3.74
CA ILE A 21 -14.27 55.80 -2.70
C ILE A 21 -14.90 56.25 -1.37
N SER A 22 -16.04 56.95 -1.44
CA SER A 22 -16.90 57.29 -0.30
C SER A 22 -17.38 56.06 0.47
N ASP A 23 -17.55 54.92 -0.20
CA ASP A 23 -18.07 53.70 0.43
C ASP A 23 -17.08 53.05 1.40
N LEU A 24 -15.79 53.39 1.28
CA LEU A 24 -14.77 52.96 2.24
C LEU A 24 -15.04 53.48 3.66
N GLY A 25 -15.75 54.61 3.77
CA GLY A 25 -16.17 55.17 5.06
C GLY A 25 -17.26 54.37 5.77
N PHE A 26 -17.98 53.50 5.06
CA PHE A 26 -19.01 52.61 5.62
C PHE A 26 -18.48 51.24 6.02
N ILE A 27 -17.17 50.98 5.87
CA ILE A 27 -16.58 49.68 6.23
C ILE A 27 -16.54 49.53 7.75
N ASP A 28 -17.34 48.59 8.26
CA ASP A 28 -17.24 48.13 9.63
C ASP A 28 -16.15 47.05 9.75
N TRP A 29 -14.97 47.45 10.22
CA TRP A 29 -13.84 46.56 10.46
C TRP A 29 -14.16 45.46 11.49
N GLY A 30 -15.08 45.71 12.42
CA GLY A 30 -15.55 44.71 13.38
C GLY A 30 -16.26 43.55 12.69
N VAL A 31 -17.19 43.85 11.77
CA VAL A 31 -17.87 42.83 10.96
C VAL A 31 -16.87 42.11 10.05
N MET A 32 -15.92 42.82 9.46
CA MET A 32 -14.90 42.22 8.60
C MET A 32 -14.07 41.15 9.34
N THR A 33 -13.66 41.42 10.59
CA THR A 33 -12.90 40.45 11.38
C THR A 33 -13.68 39.17 11.69
N GLN A 34 -15.00 39.27 11.88
CA GLN A 34 -15.87 38.10 12.09
C GLN A 34 -15.99 37.24 10.84
N GLN A 35 -15.78 37.81 9.65
CA GLN A 35 -15.85 37.10 8.37
C GLN A 35 -14.52 36.48 7.93
N ILE A 36 -13.42 36.68 8.68
CA ILE A 36 -12.11 36.09 8.37
C ILE A 36 -12.19 34.57 8.12
N PRO A 37 -12.90 33.76 8.93
CA PRO A 37 -13.02 32.32 8.67
C PRO A 37 -13.65 32.01 7.30
N ASN A 38 -14.70 32.72 6.93
CA ASN A 38 -15.37 32.57 5.64
C ASN A 38 -14.45 32.98 4.48
N ILE A 39 -13.68 34.04 4.65
CA ILE A 39 -12.68 34.49 3.66
C ILE A 39 -11.59 33.44 3.48
N LEU A 40 -11.06 32.87 4.56
CA LEU A 40 -10.02 31.84 4.50
C LEU A 40 -10.52 30.56 3.80
N ILE A 41 -11.75 30.14 4.08
CA ILE A 41 -12.36 28.99 3.38
C ILE A 41 -12.56 29.30 1.90
N LEU A 42 -13.04 30.50 1.57
CA LEU A 42 -13.21 30.91 0.19
C LEU A 42 -11.86 30.86 -0.56
N VAL A 43 -10.78 31.37 0.05
CA VAL A 43 -9.42 31.29 -0.51
C VAL A 43 -8.98 29.83 -0.71
N ALA A 44 -9.19 28.97 0.28
CA ALA A 44 -8.84 27.55 0.18
C ALA A 44 -9.61 26.84 -0.94
N VAL A 45 -10.91 27.11 -1.06
CA VAL A 45 -11.78 26.55 -2.11
C VAL A 45 -11.37 27.07 -3.48
N THR A 46 -11.08 28.37 -3.63
CA THR A 46 -10.56 28.91 -4.88
C THR A 46 -9.23 28.27 -5.27
N LEU A 47 -8.33 28.03 -4.31
CA LEU A 47 -7.06 27.35 -4.55
C LEU A 47 -7.27 25.90 -5.03
N ILE A 48 -8.19 25.16 -4.39
CA ILE A 48 -8.57 23.80 -4.80
C ILE A 48 -9.16 23.82 -6.22
N CYS A 49 -10.02 24.80 -6.53
CA CYS A 49 -10.56 24.97 -7.87
C CYS A 49 -9.46 25.24 -8.90
N VAL A 50 -8.44 26.06 -8.57
CA VAL A 50 -7.29 26.29 -9.47
C VAL A 50 -6.53 24.98 -9.70
N VAL A 51 -6.22 24.22 -8.63
CA VAL A 51 -5.55 22.90 -8.72
C VAL A 51 -6.32 21.95 -9.63
N MET A 52 -7.63 21.80 -9.41
CA MET A 52 -8.48 20.92 -10.21
C MET A 52 -8.54 21.34 -11.69
N ASN A 53 -8.70 22.64 -11.96
CA ASN A 53 -8.79 23.12 -13.33
C ASN A 53 -7.45 23.02 -14.06
N LEU A 54 -6.32 23.29 -13.38
CA LEU A 54 -4.99 23.13 -13.97
C LEU A 54 -4.72 21.68 -14.33
N GLY A 55 -4.92 20.74 -13.41
CA GLY A 55 -4.74 19.31 -13.69
C GLY A 55 -5.67 18.81 -14.82
N GLY A 56 -6.90 19.34 -14.89
CA GLY A 56 -7.82 19.03 -15.99
C GLY A 56 -7.36 19.57 -17.36
N ILE A 57 -6.79 20.78 -17.40
CA ILE A 57 -6.22 21.37 -18.62
C ILE A 57 -4.96 20.61 -19.03
N GLU A 58 -4.07 20.32 -18.09
CA GLU A 58 -2.81 19.58 -18.29
C GLU A 58 -3.09 18.20 -18.93
N LEU A 59 -4.04 17.46 -18.35
CA LEU A 59 -4.47 16.16 -18.85
C LEU A 59 -5.10 16.25 -20.25
N ALA A 60 -5.94 17.25 -20.51
CA ALA A 60 -6.63 17.40 -21.79
C ALA A 60 -5.72 17.94 -22.91
N ALA A 61 -4.76 18.78 -22.56
CA ALA A 61 -3.78 19.35 -23.50
C ALA A 61 -2.55 18.46 -23.69
N ASN A 62 -2.37 17.45 -22.83
CA ASN A 62 -1.24 16.51 -22.83
C ASN A 62 0.11 17.24 -22.87
N CYS A 63 0.26 18.26 -22.02
CA CYS A 63 1.47 19.05 -21.86
C CYS A 63 1.70 19.38 -20.39
N ASP A 64 2.95 19.47 -19.96
CA ASP A 64 3.29 19.84 -18.58
C ASP A 64 3.19 21.36 -18.38
N LEU A 65 2.49 21.79 -17.33
CA LEU A 65 2.33 23.21 -16.99
C LEU A 65 3.27 23.61 -15.84
N ASP A 66 3.75 24.86 -15.82
CA ASP A 66 4.43 25.40 -14.64
C ASP A 66 3.39 25.86 -13.61
N TRP A 67 3.08 24.98 -12.67
CA TRP A 67 2.12 25.22 -11.59
C TRP A 67 2.45 26.48 -10.77
N ASN A 68 3.74 26.76 -10.51
CA ASN A 68 4.13 27.94 -9.74
C ASN A 68 3.84 29.23 -10.50
N HIS A 69 4.02 29.21 -11.82
CA HIS A 69 3.66 30.34 -12.68
C HIS A 69 2.14 30.57 -12.68
N GLU A 70 1.35 29.51 -12.84
CA GLU A 70 -0.11 29.59 -12.89
C GLU A 70 -0.73 30.02 -11.54
N PHE A 71 -0.19 29.55 -10.41
CA PHE A 71 -0.63 30.04 -9.10
C PHE A 71 -0.34 31.53 -8.90
N LYS A 72 0.85 32.00 -9.31
CA LYS A 72 1.19 33.43 -9.24
C LYS A 72 0.29 34.25 -10.16
N ALA A 73 0.03 33.77 -11.37
CA ALA A 73 -0.86 34.44 -12.33
C ALA A 73 -2.29 34.53 -11.78
N ALA A 74 -2.85 33.43 -11.26
CA ALA A 74 -4.16 33.40 -10.64
C ALA A 74 -4.25 34.30 -9.40
N GLY A 75 -3.20 34.34 -8.58
CA GLY A 75 -3.12 35.21 -7.41
C GLY A 75 -3.12 36.70 -7.80
N TRP A 76 -2.27 37.10 -8.75
CA TRP A 76 -2.23 38.47 -9.26
C TRP A 76 -3.54 38.87 -9.95
N ALA A 77 -4.14 37.97 -10.73
CA ALA A 77 -5.43 38.22 -11.36
C ALA A 77 -6.51 38.52 -10.30
N ASN A 78 -6.63 37.68 -9.28
CA ASN A 78 -7.61 37.88 -8.20
C ASN A 78 -7.33 39.14 -7.36
N ALA A 79 -6.07 39.48 -7.10
CA ALA A 79 -5.71 40.71 -6.40
C ALA A 79 -6.14 41.95 -7.20
N LEU A 80 -5.84 41.97 -8.51
CA LEU A 80 -6.17 43.10 -9.39
C LEU A 80 -7.69 43.23 -9.60
N THR A 81 -8.40 42.12 -9.81
CA THR A 81 -9.85 42.15 -9.99
C THR A 81 -10.59 42.43 -8.69
N GLY A 82 -10.05 42.02 -7.54
CA GLY A 82 -10.58 42.34 -6.22
C GLY A 82 -10.57 43.84 -5.93
N VAL A 83 -9.55 44.57 -6.38
CA VAL A 83 -9.56 46.06 -6.34
C VAL A 83 -10.69 46.63 -7.19
N GLY A 84 -11.11 45.95 -8.25
CA GLY A 84 -12.28 46.30 -9.06
C GLY A 84 -13.62 45.83 -8.47
N GLY A 85 -13.64 45.24 -7.27
CA GLY A 85 -14.85 44.73 -6.64
C GLY A 85 -15.34 43.38 -7.19
N ALA A 86 -14.50 42.65 -7.93
CA ALA A 86 -14.86 41.34 -8.45
C ALA A 86 -14.83 40.27 -7.36
N PRO A 87 -15.74 39.27 -7.39
CA PRO A 87 -15.62 38.10 -6.54
C PRO A 87 -14.41 37.24 -6.93
N PRO A 88 -13.89 36.39 -6.03
CA PRO A 88 -12.81 35.46 -6.35
C PRO A 88 -13.17 34.55 -7.52
N GLY A 89 -12.24 34.41 -8.45
CA GLY A 89 -12.38 33.61 -9.66
C GLY A 89 -11.23 32.62 -9.86
N CYS A 90 -11.48 31.61 -10.69
CA CYS A 90 -10.47 30.65 -11.13
C CYS A 90 -10.54 30.43 -12.64
N LEU A 91 -9.56 29.72 -13.19
CA LEU A 91 -9.56 29.34 -14.60
C LEU A 91 -10.72 28.39 -14.89
N ILE A 92 -11.33 28.51 -16.07
CA ILE A 92 -12.42 27.64 -16.52
C ILE A 92 -11.83 26.60 -17.48
N ALA A 93 -11.52 25.40 -16.99
CA ALA A 93 -10.86 24.35 -17.79
C ALA A 93 -11.62 24.03 -19.08
N LEU A 94 -12.94 23.88 -19.00
CA LEU A 94 -13.81 23.59 -20.15
C LEU A 94 -13.64 24.59 -21.30
N THR A 95 -13.54 25.88 -20.98
CA THR A 95 -13.36 26.94 -22.00
C THR A 95 -11.96 26.89 -22.59
N SER A 96 -10.93 26.71 -21.76
CA SER A 96 -9.54 26.59 -22.22
C SER A 96 -9.35 25.39 -23.14
N ILE A 97 -9.91 24.23 -22.76
CA ILE A 97 -9.86 23.00 -23.58
C ILE A 97 -10.61 23.22 -24.90
N ARG A 98 -11.80 23.82 -24.86
CA ARG A 98 -12.57 24.10 -26.07
C ARG A 98 -11.85 25.08 -27.01
N ASN A 99 -11.20 26.11 -26.48
CA ASN A 99 -10.42 27.04 -27.29
C ASN A 99 -9.23 26.35 -27.96
N SER A 100 -8.57 25.43 -27.25
CA SER A 100 -7.51 24.57 -27.80
C SER A 100 -8.03 23.72 -28.96
N LEU A 101 -9.20 23.09 -28.81
CA LEU A 101 -9.82 22.29 -29.87
C LEU A 101 -10.16 23.11 -31.13
N PHE A 102 -10.48 24.41 -30.97
CA PHE A 102 -10.70 25.32 -32.09
C PHE A 102 -9.41 25.97 -32.64
N GLY A 103 -8.23 25.54 -32.17
CA GLY A 103 -6.93 26.08 -32.59
C GLY A 103 -6.63 27.49 -32.06
N ALA A 104 -7.43 28.01 -31.14
CA ALA A 104 -7.31 29.36 -30.58
C ALA A 104 -6.32 29.41 -29.40
N MET A 105 -5.05 29.10 -29.68
CA MET A 105 -3.97 28.92 -28.69
C MET A 105 -3.22 30.22 -28.32
N THR A 106 -3.67 31.38 -28.80
CA THR A 106 -2.99 32.66 -28.56
C THR A 106 -3.58 33.42 -27.38
N ARG A 107 -2.78 34.28 -26.73
CA ARG A 107 -3.26 35.17 -25.65
C ARG A 107 -4.34 36.17 -26.10
N LEU A 108 -4.51 36.35 -27.42
CA LEU A 108 -5.55 37.19 -28.00
C LEU A 108 -6.96 36.70 -27.65
N THR A 109 -7.16 35.39 -27.49
CA THR A 109 -8.46 34.82 -27.10
C THR A 109 -8.95 35.40 -25.77
N GLY A 110 -8.05 35.54 -24.79
CA GLY A 110 -8.36 36.16 -23.51
C GLY A 110 -8.67 37.65 -23.63
N LEU A 111 -7.90 38.38 -24.45
CA LEU A 111 -8.11 39.81 -24.68
C LEU A 111 -9.45 40.10 -25.36
N VAL A 112 -9.80 39.32 -26.40
CA VAL A 112 -11.08 39.46 -27.10
C VAL A 112 -12.25 39.12 -26.17
N THR A 113 -12.10 38.09 -25.33
CA THR A 113 -13.10 37.73 -24.32
C THR A 113 -13.29 38.88 -23.32
N ALA A 114 -12.20 39.43 -22.77
CA ALA A 114 -12.25 40.55 -21.84
C ALA A 114 -12.87 41.81 -22.47
N LEU A 115 -12.51 42.13 -23.72
CA LEU A 115 -13.09 43.26 -24.45
C LEU A 115 -14.58 43.07 -24.70
N THR A 116 -15.00 41.88 -25.11
CA THR A 116 -16.41 41.56 -25.37
C THR A 116 -17.23 41.68 -24.08
N LEU A 117 -16.73 41.12 -22.98
CA LEU A 117 -17.37 41.22 -21.67
C LEU A 117 -17.38 42.66 -21.15
N GLY A 118 -16.31 43.44 -21.40
CA GLY A 118 -16.24 44.86 -21.04
C GLY A 118 -17.27 45.71 -21.78
N ILE A 119 -17.48 45.45 -23.09
CA ILE A 119 -18.53 46.13 -23.87
C ILE A 119 -19.91 45.80 -23.30
N VAL A 120 -20.17 44.52 -23.00
CA VAL A 120 -21.44 44.09 -22.39
C VAL A 120 -21.62 44.72 -21.01
N LEU A 121 -20.56 44.85 -20.20
CA LEU A 121 -20.65 45.52 -18.90
C LEU A 121 -21.03 47.00 -19.03
N LEU A 122 -20.45 47.71 -19.99
CA LEU A 122 -20.67 49.16 -20.17
C LEU A 122 -21.99 49.49 -20.89
N THR A 123 -22.49 48.59 -21.75
CA THR A 123 -23.66 48.86 -22.60
C THR A 123 -24.87 47.95 -22.33
N GLY A 124 -24.67 46.87 -21.56
CA GLY A 124 -25.63 45.77 -21.41
C GLY A 124 -26.75 46.00 -20.40
N ASP A 125 -26.84 47.16 -19.76
CA ASP A 125 -27.93 47.49 -18.82
C ASP A 125 -29.31 47.32 -19.49
N ALA A 126 -29.47 47.82 -20.72
CA ALA A 126 -30.70 47.65 -21.49
C ALA A 126 -31.01 46.18 -21.82
N LEU A 127 -29.98 45.35 -22.03
CA LEU A 127 -30.12 43.94 -22.37
C LEU A 127 -30.49 43.09 -21.14
N LEU A 128 -29.82 43.32 -20.01
CA LEU A 128 -30.08 42.61 -18.73
C LEU A 128 -31.51 42.86 -18.22
N LYS A 129 -32.03 44.06 -18.44
CA LYS A 129 -33.41 44.44 -18.14
C LYS A 129 -34.48 43.64 -18.88
N LEU A 130 -34.10 42.93 -19.94
CA LEU A 130 -34.97 42.05 -20.74
C LEU A 130 -34.82 40.57 -20.36
N PHE A 131 -33.83 40.21 -19.54
CA PHE A 131 -33.60 38.82 -19.16
C PHE A 131 -34.67 38.31 -18.18
N PRO A 132 -35.34 37.18 -18.49
CA PRO A 132 -36.26 36.53 -17.56
C PRO A 132 -35.50 35.90 -16.40
N VAL A 133 -35.89 36.22 -15.16
CA VAL A 133 -35.29 35.64 -13.94
C VAL A 133 -35.40 34.11 -13.91
N HIS A 134 -36.51 33.61 -14.45
CA HIS A 134 -36.87 32.20 -14.53
C HIS A 134 -35.89 31.38 -15.36
N LEU A 135 -35.31 31.98 -16.40
CA LEU A 135 -34.34 31.30 -17.26
C LEU A 135 -33.04 31.06 -16.49
N ILE A 136 -32.55 32.05 -15.74
CA ILE A 136 -31.36 31.92 -14.91
C ILE A 136 -31.61 30.93 -13.76
N ALA A 137 -32.75 31.03 -13.09
CA ALA A 137 -33.14 30.07 -12.05
C ALA A 137 -33.20 28.64 -12.59
N GLY A 138 -33.76 28.44 -13.79
CA GLY A 138 -33.81 27.13 -14.45
C GLY A 138 -32.42 26.57 -14.76
N VAL A 139 -31.51 27.41 -15.27
CA VAL A 139 -30.12 27.00 -15.53
C VAL A 139 -29.39 26.64 -14.22
N LEU A 140 -29.58 27.43 -13.15
CA LEU A 140 -28.98 27.14 -11.83
C LEU A 140 -29.51 25.83 -11.22
N LEU A 141 -30.84 25.60 -11.30
CA LEU A 141 -31.45 24.36 -10.84
C LEU A 141 -30.96 23.17 -11.65
N PHE A 142 -30.89 23.30 -12.98
CA PHE A 142 -30.36 22.24 -13.85
C PHE A 142 -28.91 21.89 -13.49
N LEU A 143 -28.05 22.89 -13.35
CA LEU A 143 -26.64 22.68 -13.01
C LEU A 143 -26.49 22.05 -11.61
N GLY A 144 -27.29 22.50 -10.64
CA GLY A 144 -27.34 21.92 -9.30
C GLY A 144 -27.80 20.46 -9.32
N MET A 145 -28.87 20.15 -10.05
CA MET A 145 -29.36 18.76 -10.21
C MET A 145 -28.32 17.87 -10.90
N GLN A 146 -27.62 18.39 -11.91
CA GLN A 146 -26.54 17.66 -12.58
C GLN A 146 -25.39 17.33 -11.62
N MET A 147 -25.00 18.28 -10.77
CA MET A 147 -23.97 18.03 -9.75
C MET A 147 -24.42 17.00 -8.72
N VAL A 148 -25.68 17.03 -8.27
CA VAL A 148 -26.22 16.04 -7.35
C VAL A 148 -26.28 14.64 -7.99
N ASP A 149 -26.71 14.53 -9.25
CA ASP A 149 -26.73 13.26 -9.97
C ASP A 149 -25.32 12.66 -10.09
N GLU A 150 -24.34 13.46 -10.54
CA GLU A 150 -22.97 12.97 -10.71
C GLU A 150 -22.33 12.57 -9.37
N TRP A 151 -22.37 13.46 -8.37
CA TRP A 151 -21.60 13.28 -7.14
C TRP A 151 -22.30 12.45 -6.07
N LEU A 152 -23.64 12.48 -6.00
CA LEU A 152 -24.40 11.79 -4.95
C LEU A 152 -25.06 10.50 -5.46
N ALA A 153 -25.62 10.50 -6.67
CA ALA A 153 -26.32 9.33 -7.21
C ALA A 153 -25.37 8.35 -7.90
N ARG A 154 -24.54 8.81 -8.83
CA ARG A 154 -23.65 7.94 -9.62
C ARG A 154 -22.42 7.49 -8.84
N SER A 155 -21.88 8.32 -7.95
CA SER A 155 -20.67 8.00 -7.17
C SER A 155 -20.84 6.82 -6.22
N TRP A 156 -22.05 6.50 -5.74
CA TRP A 156 -22.30 5.35 -4.85
C TRP A 156 -21.70 4.05 -5.39
N ARG A 157 -21.74 3.86 -6.72
CA ARG A 157 -21.24 2.63 -7.36
C ARG A 157 -19.76 2.66 -7.71
N LYS A 158 -19.13 3.84 -7.67
CA LYS A 158 -17.72 4.04 -8.07
C LYS A 158 -16.77 4.13 -6.88
N LEU A 159 -17.27 4.57 -5.72
CA LEU A 159 -16.45 4.87 -4.55
C LEU A 159 -16.54 3.80 -3.46
N VAL A 160 -15.48 3.72 -2.65
CA VAL A 160 -15.48 2.94 -1.42
C VAL A 160 -16.50 3.57 -0.45
N PHE A 161 -17.18 2.73 0.35
CA PHE A 161 -18.22 3.17 1.27
C PHE A 161 -17.81 4.36 2.15
N THR A 162 -16.57 4.34 2.67
CA THR A 162 -16.04 5.38 3.54
C THR A 162 -15.94 6.74 2.85
N ASP A 163 -15.50 6.76 1.59
CA ASP A 163 -15.37 7.99 0.79
C ASP A 163 -16.75 8.52 0.38
N TYR A 164 -17.66 7.62 0.03
CA TYR A 164 -19.04 7.99 -0.26
C TYR A 164 -19.76 8.56 0.98
N ALA A 165 -19.57 7.95 2.14
CA ALA A 165 -20.11 8.46 3.41
C ALA A 165 -19.61 9.88 3.71
N ALA A 166 -18.33 10.18 3.43
CA ALA A 166 -17.79 11.52 3.57
C ALA A 166 -18.55 12.55 2.72
N ILE A 167 -18.79 12.23 1.45
CA ILE A 167 -19.54 13.10 0.53
C ILE A 167 -20.95 13.38 1.06
N VAL A 168 -21.67 12.34 1.48
CA VAL A 168 -23.04 12.49 2.00
C VAL A 168 -23.08 13.32 3.28
N VAL A 169 -22.16 13.06 4.23
CA VAL A 169 -22.07 13.81 5.48
C VAL A 169 -21.78 15.29 5.21
N VAL A 170 -20.82 15.60 4.33
CA VAL A 170 -20.51 16.98 3.95
C VAL A 170 -21.70 17.64 3.27
N PHE A 171 -22.33 16.97 2.31
CA PHE A 171 -23.50 17.50 1.61
C PHE A 171 -24.65 17.84 2.57
N LEU A 172 -25.01 16.92 3.47
CA LEU A 172 -26.06 17.16 4.46
C LEU A 172 -25.68 18.28 5.44
N THR A 173 -24.41 18.35 5.84
CA THR A 173 -23.93 19.42 6.71
C THR A 173 -24.05 20.79 6.03
N ILE A 174 -23.70 20.90 4.74
CA ILE A 174 -23.83 22.14 3.98
C ILE A 174 -25.31 22.56 3.87
N VAL A 175 -26.21 21.62 3.62
CA VAL A 175 -27.64 21.90 3.48
C VAL A 175 -28.28 22.38 4.79
N VAL A 176 -27.84 21.84 5.93
CA VAL A 176 -28.47 22.12 7.23
C VAL A 176 -27.80 23.28 7.98
N PHE A 177 -26.46 23.32 8.01
CA PHE A 177 -25.69 24.23 8.85
C PHE A 177 -25.00 25.33 8.07
N GLY A 178 -24.70 25.09 6.79
CA GLY A 178 -24.03 26.05 5.93
C GLY A 178 -22.67 25.56 5.44
N PHE A 179 -22.08 26.37 4.55
CA PHE A 179 -20.87 26.02 3.83
C PHE A 179 -19.64 25.91 4.72
N LEU A 180 -19.48 26.84 5.67
CA LEU A 180 -18.36 26.91 6.62
C LEU A 180 -18.26 25.61 7.44
N GLU A 181 -19.37 25.21 8.05
CA GLU A 181 -19.51 24.00 8.86
C GLU A 181 -19.29 22.74 8.01
N GLY A 182 -19.84 22.72 6.80
CA GLY A 182 -19.66 21.61 5.86
C GLY A 182 -18.20 21.34 5.49
N VAL A 183 -17.44 22.39 5.17
CA VAL A 183 -16.00 22.27 4.90
C VAL A 183 -15.25 21.80 6.15
N GLY A 184 -15.57 22.36 7.32
CA GLY A 184 -14.95 21.96 8.59
C GLY A 184 -15.18 20.48 8.93
N VAL A 185 -16.43 20.02 8.82
CA VAL A 185 -16.79 18.59 9.03
C VAL A 185 -16.12 17.69 7.99
N GLY A 186 -16.09 18.11 6.72
CA GLY A 186 -15.43 17.35 5.67
C GLY A 186 -13.94 17.16 5.91
N MET A 187 -13.26 18.23 6.33
CA MET A 187 -11.85 18.18 6.69
C MET A 187 -11.62 17.22 7.87
N LEU A 188 -12.39 17.35 8.95
CA LEU A 188 -12.28 16.47 10.11
C LEU A 188 -12.53 15.00 9.74
N PHE A 189 -13.59 14.72 8.98
CA PHE A 189 -13.96 13.37 8.59
C PHE A 189 -12.89 12.73 7.69
N THR A 190 -12.39 13.48 6.70
CA THR A 190 -11.32 13.01 5.80
C THR A 190 -10.01 12.78 6.55
N SER A 191 -9.64 13.68 7.46
CA SER A 191 -8.47 13.49 8.32
C SER A 191 -8.62 12.25 9.21
N ALA A 192 -9.80 12.00 9.77
CA ALA A 192 -10.06 10.80 10.55
C ALA A 192 -9.94 9.52 9.72
N ILE A 193 -10.53 9.50 8.51
CA ILE A 193 -10.39 8.38 7.57
C ILE A 193 -8.93 8.13 7.23
N PHE A 194 -8.18 9.19 6.94
CA PHE A 194 -6.76 9.10 6.62
C PHE A 194 -5.96 8.48 7.77
N VAL A 195 -6.16 8.96 9.00
CA VAL A 195 -5.48 8.39 10.19
C VAL A 195 -5.88 6.93 10.42
N ILE A 196 -7.16 6.58 10.24
CA ILE A 196 -7.64 5.20 10.34
C ILE A 196 -7.02 4.32 9.25
N SER A 197 -6.92 4.82 8.02
CA SER A 197 -6.31 4.10 6.90
C SER A 197 -4.83 3.86 7.16
N LEU A 198 -4.08 4.87 7.63
CA LEU A 198 -2.67 4.69 7.98
C LEU A 198 -2.46 3.73 9.15
N SER A 199 -3.34 3.76 10.15
CA SER A 199 -3.26 2.81 11.28
C SER A 199 -3.70 1.38 10.92
N ARG A 200 -4.28 1.17 9.74
CA ARG A 200 -4.71 -0.14 9.26
C ARG A 200 -3.68 -0.91 8.44
N THR A 201 -2.64 -0.25 7.96
CA THR A 201 -1.56 -0.93 7.23
C THR A 201 -0.77 -1.81 8.18
N ASP A 202 -0.67 -3.11 7.87
CA ASP A 202 0.18 -4.03 8.63
C ASP A 202 1.64 -3.59 8.54
N MET A 203 2.30 -3.56 9.69
CA MET A 203 3.68 -3.09 9.79
C MET A 203 4.70 -4.20 9.54
N ILE A 204 4.28 -5.46 9.66
CA ILE A 204 5.13 -6.63 9.46
C ILE A 204 5.05 -6.98 7.97
N GLU A 205 6.14 -6.70 7.25
CA GLU A 205 6.26 -7.00 5.81
C GLU A 205 6.57 -8.48 5.58
N ASN A 206 7.42 -9.06 6.42
CA ASN A 206 7.79 -10.45 6.33
C ASN A 206 7.99 -11.07 7.73
N ARG A 207 7.64 -12.35 7.86
CA ARG A 207 7.84 -13.16 9.04
C ARG A 207 8.52 -14.45 8.63
N TYR A 208 9.64 -14.78 9.27
CA TYR A 208 10.36 -16.03 9.00
C TYR A 208 11.03 -16.56 10.27
N THR A 209 11.34 -17.85 10.27
CA THR A 209 12.13 -18.48 11.34
C THR A 209 13.58 -18.70 10.91
N LEU A 210 14.47 -18.93 11.88
CA LEU A 210 15.86 -19.28 11.58
C LEU A 210 16.01 -20.68 10.97
N ARG A 211 14.96 -21.51 11.02
CA ARG A 211 14.90 -22.77 10.27
C ARG A 211 14.78 -22.52 8.76
N GLU A 212 14.01 -21.50 8.38
CA GLU A 212 13.75 -21.14 6.97
C GLU A 212 14.88 -20.29 6.39
N ARG A 213 15.41 -19.35 7.18
CA ARG A 213 16.46 -18.43 6.75
C ARG A 213 17.63 -18.44 7.73
N GLN A 214 18.71 -19.08 7.30
CA GLN A 214 19.98 -19.14 8.02
C GLN A 214 20.93 -18.02 7.59
N SER A 215 21.91 -17.71 8.44
CA SER A 215 22.99 -16.77 8.13
C SER A 215 23.88 -17.32 7.01
N ARG A 216 24.68 -16.43 6.41
CA ARG A 216 25.69 -16.82 5.41
C ARG A 216 26.93 -17.50 6.02
N LYS A 217 27.01 -17.62 7.34
CA LYS A 217 28.14 -18.24 8.04
C LYS A 217 28.20 -19.72 7.74
N MET A 218 29.36 -20.18 7.29
CA MET A 218 29.60 -21.61 7.09
C MET A 218 29.74 -22.32 8.45
N ARG A 219 28.80 -23.20 8.77
CA ARG A 219 28.76 -23.93 10.05
C ARG A 219 29.04 -25.44 9.88
N PRO A 220 29.70 -26.08 10.86
CA PRO A 220 29.85 -27.54 10.89
C PRO A 220 28.50 -28.28 10.87
N ILE A 221 28.49 -29.53 10.41
CA ILE A 221 27.27 -30.37 10.31
C ILE A 221 26.50 -30.48 11.62
N PRO A 222 27.13 -30.70 12.80
CA PRO A 222 26.42 -30.76 14.08
C PRO A 222 25.65 -29.49 14.41
N ASP A 223 26.23 -28.33 14.09
CA ASP A 223 25.64 -27.02 14.39
C ASP A 223 24.45 -26.75 13.48
N ARG A 224 24.55 -27.16 12.21
CA ARG A 224 23.42 -27.11 11.27
C ARG A 224 22.27 -28.00 11.71
N ALA A 225 22.56 -29.17 12.27
CA ALA A 225 21.54 -30.09 12.78
C ALA A 225 20.79 -29.49 13.98
N ILE A 226 21.50 -28.83 14.89
CA ILE A 226 20.89 -28.08 16.01
C ILE A 226 19.96 -26.97 15.46
N LEU A 227 20.42 -26.18 14.49
CA LEU A 227 19.61 -25.11 13.91
C LEU A 227 18.39 -25.62 13.13
N LEU A 228 18.44 -26.82 12.55
CA LEU A 228 17.27 -27.42 11.92
C LEU A 228 16.21 -27.85 12.94
N ALA A 229 16.65 -28.33 14.11
CA ALA A 229 15.76 -28.75 15.21
C ALA A 229 15.19 -27.56 16.00
N GLU A 230 16.04 -26.57 16.32
CA GLU A 230 15.73 -25.49 17.25
C GLU A 230 15.58 -24.12 16.57
N GLY A 231 15.79 -24.01 15.26
CA GLY A 231 15.68 -22.74 14.51
C GLY A 231 14.28 -22.13 14.49
N GLN A 232 13.25 -22.91 14.86
CA GLN A 232 11.88 -22.45 15.07
C GLN A 232 11.69 -21.62 16.35
N LEU A 233 12.63 -21.71 17.30
CA LEU A 233 12.63 -20.91 18.54
C LEU A 233 13.04 -19.45 18.29
N ALA A 234 13.54 -19.11 17.10
CA ALA A 234 13.86 -17.74 16.73
C ALA A 234 12.99 -17.27 15.57
N GLN A 235 12.26 -16.19 15.82
CA GLN A 235 11.33 -15.60 14.86
C GLN A 235 11.78 -14.19 14.49
N ALA A 236 11.83 -13.90 13.20
CA ALA A 236 12.17 -12.60 12.68
C ALA A 236 10.95 -11.91 12.07
N HIS A 237 10.80 -10.62 12.37
CA HIS A 237 9.77 -9.73 11.86
C HIS A 237 10.44 -8.55 11.16
N GLU A 238 10.36 -8.49 9.83
CA GLU A 238 10.82 -7.32 9.07
C GLU A 238 9.71 -6.27 9.05
N LEU A 239 10.03 -5.07 9.56
CA LEU A 239 9.08 -3.98 9.72
C LEU A 239 9.18 -2.98 8.56
N ARG A 240 8.03 -2.41 8.17
CA ARG A 240 7.94 -1.41 7.12
C ARG A 240 7.04 -0.23 7.50
N GLY A 241 7.32 0.92 6.90
CA GLY A 241 6.46 2.10 6.95
C GLY A 241 6.86 3.07 8.06
N TYR A 242 5.91 3.91 8.48
CA TYR A 242 6.14 4.92 9.52
C TYR A 242 5.55 4.47 10.85
N LEU A 243 6.38 4.39 11.89
CA LEU A 243 6.00 3.98 13.24
C LEU A 243 5.48 5.19 14.02
N PHE A 244 4.17 5.32 14.14
CA PHE A 244 3.57 6.36 14.98
C PHE A 244 2.63 5.75 16.01
N PHE A 245 2.12 6.55 16.95
CA PHE A 245 1.21 6.08 18.00
C PHE A 245 0.09 5.14 17.48
N GLY A 246 -0.50 5.43 16.31
CA GLY A 246 -1.59 4.63 15.76
C GLY A 246 -1.19 3.24 15.27
N THR A 247 0.05 3.06 14.79
CA THR A 247 0.54 1.79 14.24
C THR A 247 1.39 1.01 15.24
N ALA A 248 2.18 1.70 16.06
CA ALA A 248 3.11 1.09 17.00
C ALA A 248 2.43 0.28 18.11
N TYR A 249 1.25 0.70 18.58
CA TYR A 249 0.48 -0.10 19.55
C TYR A 249 -0.06 -1.39 18.93
N ARG A 250 -0.49 -1.35 17.67
CA ARG A 250 -0.93 -2.55 16.95
C ARG A 250 0.23 -3.49 16.66
N LEU A 251 1.37 -2.96 16.25
CA LEU A 251 2.60 -3.74 16.11
C LEU A 251 2.98 -4.41 17.44
N ALA A 252 3.00 -3.65 18.55
CA ALA A 252 3.31 -4.22 19.86
C ALA A 252 2.32 -5.30 20.29
N ASP A 253 1.04 -5.18 19.93
CA ASP A 253 0.01 -6.19 20.20
C ASP A 253 0.20 -7.44 19.32
N GLN A 254 0.48 -7.27 18.03
CA GLN A 254 0.83 -8.36 17.12
C GLN A 254 2.08 -9.12 17.59
N LEU A 255 3.14 -8.42 18.00
CA LEU A 255 4.35 -9.04 18.52
C LEU A 255 4.09 -9.77 19.85
N ARG A 256 3.22 -9.25 20.73
CA ARG A 256 2.80 -9.95 21.96
C ARG A 256 2.01 -11.22 21.68
N LEU A 257 1.18 -11.23 20.63
CA LEU A 257 0.50 -12.44 20.21
C LEU A 257 1.51 -13.48 19.73
N SER A 258 2.53 -13.08 18.97
CA SER A 258 3.60 -13.97 18.51
C SER A 258 4.43 -14.59 19.65
N LEU A 259 4.52 -13.94 20.82
CA LEU A 259 5.16 -14.54 22.01
C LEU A 259 4.43 -15.78 22.52
N ARG A 260 3.17 -16.00 22.12
CA ARG A 260 2.34 -17.13 22.56
C ARG A 260 2.23 -18.25 21.51
N ASP A 261 2.98 -18.14 20.42
CA ASP A 261 2.97 -19.16 19.38
C ASP A 261 3.61 -20.46 19.89
N ASP A 262 3.19 -21.59 19.32
CA ASP A 262 3.75 -22.92 19.59
C ASP A 262 4.62 -23.34 18.40
N PRO A 263 5.94 -23.53 18.55
CA PRO A 263 6.72 -23.46 19.80
C PRO A 263 7.00 -22.03 20.28
N PHE A 264 7.09 -21.87 21.61
CA PHE A 264 7.39 -20.60 22.27
C PHE A 264 8.74 -20.02 21.80
N PRO A 265 8.80 -18.78 21.28
CA PRO A 265 10.03 -18.21 20.77
C PRO A 265 10.99 -17.81 21.90
N GLN A 266 12.25 -18.25 21.83
CA GLN A 266 13.33 -17.77 22.71
C GLN A 266 13.95 -16.46 22.19
N PHE A 267 13.94 -16.25 20.87
CA PHE A 267 14.53 -15.07 20.24
C PHE A 267 13.52 -14.39 19.31
N MET A 268 13.43 -13.07 19.40
CA MET A 268 12.60 -12.28 18.49
C MET A 268 13.41 -11.20 17.80
N LEU A 269 13.62 -11.34 16.48
CA LEU A 269 14.36 -10.40 15.67
C LEU A 269 13.41 -9.36 15.06
N LEU A 270 13.71 -8.08 15.18
CA LEU A 270 12.92 -6.96 14.66
C LEU A 270 13.75 -6.14 13.66
N GLY A 271 13.35 -6.14 12.40
CA GLY A 271 14.05 -5.46 11.32
C GLY A 271 13.50 -4.06 11.03
N PHE A 272 14.33 -3.03 11.12
CA PHE A 272 13.93 -1.63 10.92
C PHE A 272 14.40 -1.02 9.58
N ARG A 273 14.98 -1.83 8.69
CA ARG A 273 15.57 -1.36 7.43
C ARG A 273 14.56 -0.62 6.53
N ASN A 274 13.30 -1.08 6.49
CA ASN A 274 12.24 -0.50 5.64
C ASN A 274 11.32 0.46 6.43
N VAL A 275 11.74 0.88 7.63
CA VAL A 275 11.01 1.85 8.44
C VAL A 275 11.44 3.27 8.03
N SER A 276 10.50 4.07 7.53
CA SER A 276 10.78 5.42 7.03
C SER A 276 10.95 6.46 8.14
N GLY A 277 10.45 6.19 9.33
CA GLY A 277 10.59 7.04 10.50
C GLY A 277 9.72 6.61 11.67
N PHE A 278 9.86 7.30 12.80
CA PHE A 278 9.11 7.01 14.01
C PHE A 278 8.84 8.27 14.85
N ASP A 279 7.77 8.21 15.67
CA ASP A 279 7.49 9.19 16.73
C ASP A 279 7.94 8.69 18.11
N PHE A 280 7.96 9.58 19.09
CA PHE A 280 8.35 9.25 20.47
C PHE A 280 7.41 8.21 21.11
N SER A 281 6.12 8.29 20.80
CA SER A 281 5.11 7.36 21.28
C SER A 281 5.34 5.93 20.81
N ALA A 282 5.81 5.74 19.58
CA ALA A 282 6.14 4.45 19.01
C ALA A 282 7.34 3.82 19.69
N VAL A 283 8.37 4.62 20.01
CA VAL A 283 9.53 4.13 20.77
C VAL A 283 9.10 3.66 22.16
N ASN A 284 8.23 4.40 22.85
CA ASN A 284 7.70 3.96 24.14
C ASN A 284 6.87 2.67 24.03
N ALA A 285 6.03 2.52 22.99
CA ALA A 285 5.28 1.30 22.75
C ALA A 285 6.21 0.09 22.52
N LEU A 286 7.28 0.27 21.76
CA LEU A 286 8.31 -0.75 21.52
C LEU A 286 9.10 -1.07 22.81
N ALA A 287 9.50 -0.06 23.58
CA ALA A 287 10.19 -0.27 24.86
C ALA A 287 9.33 -1.07 25.85
N ARG A 288 8.02 -0.82 25.87
CA ARG A 288 7.05 -1.63 26.65
C ARG A 288 6.95 -3.06 26.15
N PHE A 289 7.04 -3.28 24.84
CA PHE A 289 7.07 -4.62 24.26
C PHE A 289 8.35 -5.37 24.66
N ILE A 290 9.53 -4.74 24.49
CA ILE A 290 10.83 -5.35 24.85
C ILE A 290 10.84 -5.77 26.32
N ARG A 291 10.38 -4.91 27.23
CA ARG A 291 10.27 -5.28 28.66
C ARG A 291 9.36 -6.47 28.91
N ALA A 292 8.24 -6.55 28.18
CA ALA A 292 7.32 -7.68 28.31
C ALA A 292 7.96 -8.98 27.80
N ALA A 293 8.61 -8.93 26.64
CA ALA A 293 9.35 -10.06 26.06
C ALA A 293 10.45 -10.57 27.01
N ASN A 294 11.27 -9.67 27.56
CA ASN A 294 12.32 -10.02 28.51
C ASN A 294 11.75 -10.65 29.80
N THR A 295 10.59 -10.19 30.28
CA THR A 295 9.93 -10.79 31.45
C THR A 295 9.47 -12.22 31.19
N GLU A 296 9.12 -12.54 29.93
CA GLU A 296 8.77 -13.90 29.48
C GLU A 296 10.01 -14.72 29.09
N GLY A 297 11.23 -14.18 29.24
CA GLY A 297 12.49 -14.86 28.92
C GLY A 297 12.86 -14.85 27.44
N VAL A 298 12.22 -14.00 26.64
CA VAL A 298 12.48 -13.87 25.19
C VAL A 298 13.51 -12.75 24.95
N THR A 299 14.59 -13.09 24.26
CA THR A 299 15.64 -12.12 23.89
C THR A 299 15.23 -11.38 22.62
N VAL A 300 15.08 -10.06 22.69
CA VAL A 300 14.77 -9.23 21.52
C VAL A 300 16.05 -8.76 20.84
N VAL A 301 16.10 -8.92 19.52
CA VAL A 301 17.23 -8.56 18.68
C VAL A 301 16.74 -7.55 17.65
N ILE A 302 17.31 -6.34 17.62
CA ILE A 302 16.92 -5.30 16.68
C ILE A 302 18.01 -5.14 15.63
N PHE A 303 17.62 -5.10 14.35
CA PHE A 303 18.56 -4.89 13.25
C PHE A 303 18.13 -3.83 12.25
N GLY A 304 19.09 -3.18 11.61
CA GLY A 304 18.83 -2.12 10.64
C GLY A 304 18.14 -0.89 11.23
N ALA A 305 18.32 -0.64 12.54
CA ALA A 305 17.83 0.53 13.24
C ALA A 305 18.67 1.78 12.90
N SER A 306 18.02 2.95 12.87
CA SER A 306 18.74 4.23 12.78
C SER A 306 19.34 4.64 14.13
N ASP A 307 20.41 5.42 14.12
CA ASP A 307 21.07 5.92 15.34
C ASP A 307 20.10 6.68 16.27
N ARG A 308 19.14 7.38 15.68
CA ARG A 308 18.06 8.07 16.41
C ARG A 308 17.17 7.09 17.17
N LEU A 309 16.86 5.92 16.59
CA LEU A 309 16.05 4.91 17.25
C LEU A 309 16.81 4.29 18.41
N THR A 310 18.07 3.93 18.18
CA THR A 310 18.96 3.33 19.19
C THR A 310 19.16 4.26 20.38
N SER A 311 19.43 5.54 20.13
CA SER A 311 19.57 6.55 21.20
C SER A 311 18.29 6.77 21.99
N THR A 312 17.13 6.82 21.32
CA THR A 312 15.84 7.03 22.00
C THR A 312 15.41 5.79 22.79
N LEU A 313 15.64 4.59 22.27
CA LEU A 313 15.43 3.34 23.02
C LEU A 313 16.35 3.27 24.24
N GLY A 314 17.60 3.72 24.10
CA GLY A 314 18.57 3.78 25.19
C GLY A 314 18.15 4.68 26.35
N SER A 315 17.37 5.74 26.09
CA SER A 315 16.82 6.59 27.15
C SER A 315 15.53 6.06 27.78
N GLU A 316 14.74 5.27 27.03
CA GLU A 316 13.42 4.78 27.47
C GLU A 316 13.47 3.39 28.15
N LEU A 317 14.52 2.60 27.90
CA LEU A 317 14.70 1.28 28.50
C LEU A 317 15.47 1.35 29.82
N PRO A 318 15.07 0.57 30.85
CA PRO A 318 15.88 0.39 32.05
C PRO A 318 17.18 -0.35 31.71
N LYS A 319 18.22 -0.19 32.54
CA LYS A 319 19.57 -0.72 32.27
C LYS A 319 19.59 -2.24 32.11
N GLU A 320 18.73 -2.94 32.85
CA GLU A 320 18.61 -4.40 32.81
C GLU A 320 18.10 -4.86 31.45
N ALA A 321 17.00 -4.27 30.96
CA ALA A 321 16.44 -4.60 29.65
C ALA A 321 17.36 -4.19 28.49
N LEU A 322 18.18 -3.16 28.68
CA LEU A 322 19.18 -2.73 27.70
C LEU A 322 20.33 -3.74 27.56
N GLN A 323 20.69 -4.45 28.63
CA GLN A 323 21.76 -5.46 28.60
C GLN A 323 21.34 -6.72 27.85
N GLU A 324 20.07 -7.07 27.93
CA GLU A 324 19.48 -8.22 27.22
C GLU A 324 19.11 -7.88 25.76
N LEU A 325 19.00 -6.60 25.42
CA LEU A 325 18.71 -6.15 24.05
C LEU A 325 19.95 -6.28 23.17
N VAL A 326 19.82 -7.04 22.09
CA VAL A 326 20.88 -7.19 21.09
C VAL A 326 20.60 -6.26 19.92
N MET A 327 21.56 -5.40 19.56
CA MET A 327 21.45 -4.49 18.42
C MET A 327 22.48 -4.89 17.36
N GLU A 328 22.04 -5.04 16.12
CA GLU A 328 22.91 -5.39 14.99
C GLU A 328 22.67 -4.48 13.76
N VAL A 329 23.66 -4.42 12.88
CA VAL A 329 23.63 -3.50 11.73
C VAL A 329 22.71 -4.02 10.63
N ASP A 330 22.71 -5.33 10.39
CA ASP A 330 21.92 -5.97 9.33
C ASP A 330 21.30 -7.30 9.78
N ALA A 331 20.44 -7.84 8.92
CA ALA A 331 19.73 -9.07 9.18
C ALA A 331 20.67 -10.29 9.28
N ASP A 332 21.77 -10.32 8.52
CA ASP A 332 22.67 -11.48 8.47
C ASP A 332 23.45 -11.61 9.78
N HIS A 333 23.97 -10.50 10.31
CA HIS A 333 24.64 -10.44 11.62
C HIS A 333 23.66 -10.73 12.77
N ALA A 334 22.43 -10.21 12.68
CA ALA A 334 21.39 -10.50 13.66
C ALA A 334 21.03 -11.99 13.72
N ILE A 335 20.86 -12.61 12.54
CA ILE A 335 20.60 -14.04 12.42
C ILE A 335 21.80 -14.83 12.93
N GLU A 336 23.03 -14.49 12.51
CA GLU A 336 24.25 -15.16 12.92
C GLU A 336 24.39 -15.20 14.45
N LYS A 337 24.13 -14.07 15.11
CA LYS A 337 24.22 -13.95 16.56
C LYS A 337 23.15 -14.77 17.27
N CYS A 338 21.92 -14.77 16.76
CA CYS A 338 20.86 -15.62 17.29
C CYS A 338 21.19 -17.10 17.13
N GLU A 339 21.68 -17.51 15.96
CA GLU A 339 22.12 -18.88 15.71
C GLU A 339 23.25 -19.31 16.66
N ASP A 340 24.25 -18.44 16.89
CA ASP A 340 25.33 -18.70 17.84
C ASP A 340 24.79 -18.91 19.26
N MET A 341 23.85 -18.07 19.70
CA MET A 341 23.20 -18.20 21.01
C MET A 341 22.35 -19.48 21.13
N ILE A 342 21.59 -19.86 20.10
CA ILE A 342 20.81 -21.11 20.09
C ILE A 342 21.74 -22.33 20.22
N ILE A 343 22.83 -22.35 19.45
CA ILE A 343 23.80 -23.45 19.49
C ILE A 343 24.47 -23.53 20.85
N GLU A 344 24.85 -22.39 21.44
CA GLU A 344 25.49 -22.33 22.74
C GLU A 344 24.54 -22.78 23.86
N ASN A 345 23.31 -22.26 23.88
CA ASN A 345 22.27 -22.66 24.83
C ASN A 345 22.01 -24.17 24.77
N TRP A 346 21.85 -24.71 23.55
CA TRP A 346 21.64 -26.14 23.36
C TRP A 346 22.83 -26.98 23.88
N ARG A 347 24.07 -26.55 23.63
CA ARG A 347 25.27 -27.24 24.13
C ARG A 347 25.38 -27.18 25.65
N CYS A 348 24.99 -26.07 26.27
CA CYS A 348 24.99 -25.94 27.72
C CYS A 348 23.93 -26.85 28.38
N GLU A 349 22.73 -26.93 27.80
CA GLU A 349 21.64 -27.75 28.34
C GLU A 349 21.82 -29.25 28.07
N PHE A 350 22.24 -29.63 26.86
CA PHE A 350 22.22 -31.02 26.40
C PHE A 350 23.60 -31.60 26.05
N GLY A 351 24.66 -30.78 26.03
CA GLY A 351 25.98 -31.19 25.56
C GLY A 351 26.74 -32.16 26.48
N GLN A 352 26.35 -32.28 27.75
CA GLN A 352 26.99 -33.19 28.71
C GLN A 352 26.30 -34.56 28.86
N GLU A 353 25.03 -34.69 28.44
CA GLU A 353 24.29 -35.95 28.53
C GLU A 353 24.40 -36.76 27.24
N ARG A 354 24.78 -38.05 27.34
CA ARG A 354 24.72 -38.99 26.20
C ARG A 354 23.30 -39.07 25.61
N SER A 355 22.27 -38.87 26.45
CA SER A 355 20.87 -38.84 26.06
C SER A 355 20.53 -37.67 25.13
N GLY A 356 21.06 -36.47 25.38
CA GLY A 356 20.76 -35.28 24.58
C GLY A 356 21.29 -35.37 23.13
N ARG A 357 22.49 -35.96 22.95
CA ARG A 357 23.00 -36.27 21.60
C ARG A 357 22.18 -37.34 20.90
N GLN A 358 21.68 -38.32 21.64
CA GLN A 358 20.88 -39.41 21.09
C GLN A 358 19.47 -38.93 20.72
N GLN A 359 18.88 -38.01 21.49
CA GLN A 359 17.63 -37.30 21.18
C GLN A 359 17.76 -36.33 20.00
N LEU A 360 18.88 -35.62 19.87
CA LEU A 360 19.12 -34.79 18.70
C LEU A 360 19.32 -35.65 17.46
N LEU A 361 20.05 -36.75 17.57
CA LEU A 361 20.12 -37.76 16.51
C LEU A 361 18.73 -38.33 16.22
N GLU A 362 17.91 -38.73 17.20
CA GLU A 362 16.56 -39.24 16.96
C GLU A 362 15.62 -38.20 16.34
N ARG A 363 15.63 -36.92 16.77
CA ARG A 363 14.81 -35.87 16.16
C ARG A 363 15.26 -35.47 14.77
N VAL A 364 16.58 -35.34 14.58
CA VAL A 364 17.16 -35.03 13.26
C VAL A 364 17.04 -36.24 12.33
N VAL A 365 17.16 -37.46 12.86
CA VAL A 365 16.91 -38.71 12.13
C VAL A 365 15.43 -38.88 11.86
N GLU A 366 14.50 -38.54 12.76
CA GLU A 366 13.06 -38.56 12.47
C GLU A 366 12.69 -37.52 11.41
N ASP A 367 13.23 -36.30 11.48
CA ASP A 367 13.00 -35.28 10.46
C ASP A 367 13.68 -35.64 9.13
N LEU A 368 14.87 -36.25 9.18
CA LEU A 368 15.59 -36.76 8.01
C LEU A 368 14.90 -38.01 7.45
N GLU A 369 14.38 -38.91 8.28
CA GLU A 369 13.60 -40.10 7.93
C GLU A 369 12.29 -39.65 7.33
N ARG A 370 11.55 -38.70 7.92
CA ARG A 370 10.37 -38.10 7.29
C ARG A 370 10.69 -37.40 5.97
N HIS A 371 11.89 -36.84 5.82
CA HIS A 371 12.33 -36.25 4.56
C HIS A 371 12.69 -37.33 3.53
N LEU A 372 13.43 -38.36 3.93
CA LEU A 372 13.82 -39.51 3.12
C LEU A 372 12.65 -40.41 2.75
N GLU A 373 11.68 -40.61 3.64
CA GLU A 373 10.41 -41.29 3.41
C GLU A 373 9.57 -40.50 2.41
N ARG A 374 9.49 -39.16 2.56
CA ARG A 374 8.84 -38.30 1.55
C ARG A 374 9.53 -38.37 0.20
N MET A 375 10.86 -38.40 0.17
CA MET A 375 11.64 -38.59 -1.07
C MET A 375 11.42 -39.98 -1.67
N ALA A 376 11.42 -41.04 -0.86
CA ALA A 376 11.20 -42.42 -1.31
C ALA A 376 9.77 -42.62 -1.83
N MET A 377 8.77 -42.06 -1.15
CA MET A 377 7.37 -42.04 -1.61
C MET A 377 7.25 -41.27 -2.94
N PHE A 378 7.95 -40.15 -3.08
CA PHE A 378 7.98 -39.38 -4.33
C PHE A 378 8.65 -40.14 -5.48
N GLU A 379 9.78 -40.80 -5.22
CA GLU A 379 10.47 -41.64 -6.21
C GLU A 379 9.61 -42.83 -6.63
N GLN A 380 8.95 -43.51 -5.69
CA GLN A 380 8.00 -44.58 -5.99
C GLN A 380 6.83 -44.08 -6.83
N LEU A 381 6.21 -42.96 -6.42
CA LEU A 381 5.07 -42.39 -7.13
C LEU A 381 5.46 -41.98 -8.55
N ILE A 382 6.64 -41.38 -8.75
CA ILE A 382 7.19 -41.06 -10.07
C ILE A 382 7.42 -42.31 -10.92
N GLN A 383 8.04 -43.36 -10.37
CA GLN A 383 8.28 -44.60 -11.12
C GLN A 383 6.98 -45.22 -11.61
N GLU A 384 5.91 -45.14 -10.82
CA GLU A 384 4.62 -45.73 -11.18
C GLU A 384 3.83 -44.91 -12.22
N ILE A 385 4.10 -43.61 -12.32
CA ILE A 385 3.42 -42.72 -13.28
C ILE A 385 4.35 -42.20 -14.40
N GLU A 386 5.57 -42.73 -14.51
CA GLU A 386 6.59 -42.25 -15.46
C GLU A 386 6.08 -42.24 -16.91
N GLU A 387 5.24 -43.21 -17.29
CA GLU A 387 4.62 -43.31 -18.63
C GLU A 387 3.66 -42.16 -18.98
N TYR A 388 3.28 -41.35 -17.99
CA TYR A 388 2.40 -40.18 -18.12
C TYR A 388 3.15 -38.85 -17.99
N LEU A 389 4.46 -38.90 -17.70
CA LEU A 389 5.30 -37.75 -17.46
C LEU A 389 6.29 -37.53 -18.60
N GLU A 390 6.56 -36.26 -18.92
CA GLU A 390 7.54 -35.89 -19.94
C GLU A 390 8.81 -35.33 -19.28
N PRO A 391 9.99 -36.00 -19.42
CA PRO A 391 11.21 -35.53 -18.80
C PRO A 391 11.78 -34.30 -19.52
N ARG A 392 12.25 -33.31 -18.74
CA ARG A 392 12.97 -32.13 -19.22
C ARG A 392 14.21 -31.86 -18.38
N THR A 393 15.29 -31.47 -19.04
CA THR A 393 16.57 -31.16 -18.40
C THR A 393 16.91 -29.70 -18.65
N TYR A 394 17.36 -29.01 -17.61
CA TYR A 394 17.74 -27.60 -17.66
C TYR A 394 19.17 -27.40 -17.17
N SER A 395 19.88 -26.49 -17.83
CA SER A 395 21.23 -26.06 -17.43
C SER A 395 21.17 -24.97 -16.35
N PRO A 396 22.24 -24.76 -15.56
CA PRO A 396 22.30 -23.66 -14.61
C PRO A 396 22.04 -22.30 -15.29
N GLY A 397 21.16 -21.50 -14.72
CA GLY A 397 20.72 -20.20 -15.24
C GLY A 397 19.59 -20.26 -16.27
N GLU A 398 19.14 -21.45 -16.65
CA GLU A 398 18.02 -21.62 -17.59
C GLU A 398 16.66 -21.45 -16.88
N SER A 399 15.71 -20.83 -17.57
CA SER A 399 14.37 -20.59 -17.01
C SER A 399 13.50 -21.84 -17.15
N ILE A 400 13.09 -22.39 -16.02
CA ILE A 400 12.13 -23.51 -15.93
C ILE A 400 10.71 -23.00 -16.19
N VAL A 401 10.41 -21.82 -15.65
CA VAL A 401 9.13 -21.10 -15.80
C VAL A 401 9.44 -19.64 -16.10
N ALA A 402 8.96 -19.15 -17.25
CA ALA A 402 9.10 -17.77 -17.66
C ALA A 402 7.81 -16.97 -17.34
N PRO A 403 7.94 -15.74 -16.80
CA PRO A 403 6.78 -14.89 -16.50
C PRO A 403 5.93 -14.62 -17.74
N GLY A 404 4.61 -14.77 -17.63
CA GLY A 404 3.66 -14.47 -18.70
C GLY A 404 3.62 -15.50 -19.84
N VAL A 405 4.44 -16.55 -19.79
CA VAL A 405 4.39 -17.67 -20.74
C VAL A 405 3.46 -18.75 -20.19
N PRO A 406 2.41 -19.16 -20.94
CA PRO A 406 1.53 -20.24 -20.51
C PRO A 406 2.34 -21.53 -20.36
N GLN A 407 2.23 -22.16 -19.19
CA GLN A 407 2.96 -23.40 -18.90
C GLN A 407 2.26 -24.61 -19.51
N GLU A 408 3.05 -25.58 -19.96
CA GLU A 408 2.57 -26.79 -20.64
C GLU A 408 2.11 -27.88 -19.67
N GLY A 409 2.34 -27.69 -18.37
CA GLY A 409 1.94 -28.63 -17.32
C GLY A 409 2.58 -28.33 -15.98
N MET A 410 2.17 -29.08 -14.96
CA MET A 410 2.81 -29.05 -13.64
C MET A 410 4.17 -29.72 -13.74
N GLN A 411 5.21 -29.12 -13.15
CA GLN A 411 6.57 -29.65 -13.20
C GLN A 411 6.99 -30.22 -11.84
N LEU A 412 7.42 -31.47 -11.83
CA LEU A 412 7.94 -32.17 -10.65
C LEU A 412 9.46 -32.14 -10.71
N LEU A 413 10.12 -31.54 -9.73
CA LEU A 413 11.58 -31.46 -9.70
C LEU A 413 12.14 -32.80 -9.22
N GLN A 414 12.77 -33.56 -10.13
CA GLN A 414 13.35 -34.87 -9.83
C GLN A 414 14.76 -34.73 -9.26
N ASP A 415 15.60 -33.93 -9.90
CA ASP A 415 16.99 -33.70 -9.49
C ASP A 415 17.37 -32.23 -9.64
N GLY A 416 18.25 -31.75 -8.76
CA GLY A 416 18.81 -30.39 -8.83
C GLY A 416 18.11 -29.38 -7.92
N ARG A 417 18.34 -28.09 -8.20
CA ARG A 417 17.77 -26.96 -7.44
C ARG A 417 17.29 -25.88 -8.37
N ALA A 418 16.17 -25.28 -8.03
CA ALA A 418 15.60 -24.15 -8.74
C ALA A 418 15.16 -23.06 -7.76
N SER A 419 15.12 -21.82 -8.21
CA SER A 419 14.72 -20.68 -7.39
C SER A 419 13.67 -19.85 -8.11
N GLN A 420 12.62 -19.46 -7.39
CA GLN A 420 11.62 -18.53 -7.87
C GLN A 420 12.03 -17.10 -7.50
N HIS A 421 11.92 -16.19 -8.46
CA HIS A 421 12.28 -14.78 -8.31
C HIS A 421 11.08 -13.87 -8.55
N ASP A 422 11.04 -12.75 -7.82
CA ASP A 422 10.11 -11.66 -8.10
C ASP A 422 10.54 -10.82 -9.31
N ALA A 423 9.70 -9.86 -9.71
CA ALA A 423 9.97 -8.95 -10.83
C ALA A 423 11.21 -8.05 -10.60
N THR A 424 11.73 -7.98 -9.38
CA THR A 424 12.92 -7.20 -9.00
C THR A 424 14.20 -8.05 -8.89
N GLY A 425 14.09 -9.37 -9.11
CA GLY A 425 15.19 -10.33 -9.08
C GLY A 425 15.46 -10.95 -7.70
N ASN A 426 14.69 -10.59 -6.66
CA ASN A 426 14.85 -11.19 -5.34
C ASN A 426 14.32 -12.62 -5.33
N ARG A 427 15.06 -13.53 -4.72
CA ARG A 427 14.65 -14.93 -4.55
C ARG A 427 13.53 -15.01 -3.51
N LEU A 428 12.37 -15.50 -3.93
CA LEU A 428 11.19 -15.70 -3.10
C LEU A 428 11.16 -17.08 -2.45
N VAL A 429 11.41 -18.12 -3.25
CA VAL A 429 11.32 -19.53 -2.84
C VAL A 429 12.44 -20.32 -3.51
N GLN A 430 13.00 -21.32 -2.82
CA GLN A 430 13.94 -22.28 -3.40
C GLN A 430 13.30 -23.67 -3.39
N PHE A 431 13.36 -24.34 -4.54
CA PHE A 431 12.86 -25.69 -4.78
C PHE A 431 14.01 -26.69 -4.81
N ALA A 432 13.78 -27.86 -4.23
CA ALA A 432 14.66 -29.02 -4.23
C ALA A 432 13.96 -30.25 -4.84
N ALA A 433 14.72 -31.34 -5.02
CA ALA A 433 14.15 -32.61 -5.46
C ALA A 433 12.96 -33.02 -4.57
N GLY A 434 11.83 -33.38 -5.19
CA GLY A 434 10.55 -33.60 -4.51
C GLY A 434 9.57 -32.45 -4.63
N ASP A 435 10.02 -31.25 -5.01
CA ASP A 435 9.15 -30.08 -5.08
C ASP A 435 8.35 -29.97 -6.37
N VAL A 436 7.18 -29.35 -6.24
CA VAL A 436 6.24 -29.12 -7.33
C VAL A 436 6.25 -27.66 -7.74
N ILE A 437 6.60 -27.41 -8.99
CA ILE A 437 6.65 -26.07 -9.58
C ILE A 437 5.37 -25.85 -10.40
N GLU A 438 4.68 -24.73 -10.10
CA GLU A 438 3.46 -24.28 -10.80
C GLU A 438 2.36 -25.35 -10.93
N PRO A 439 1.85 -25.90 -9.81
CA PRO A 439 0.85 -26.98 -9.80
C PRO A 439 -0.48 -26.61 -10.47
N GLY A 440 -0.83 -25.31 -10.49
CA GLY A 440 -2.03 -24.82 -11.18
C GLY A 440 -2.03 -25.13 -12.68
N SER A 441 -0.84 -25.30 -13.27
CA SER A 441 -0.67 -25.62 -14.69
C SER A 441 -1.15 -27.03 -15.06
N ALA A 442 -1.37 -27.92 -14.09
CA ALA A 442 -2.04 -29.20 -14.34
C ALA A 442 -3.55 -29.04 -14.66
N PHE A 443 -4.18 -27.94 -14.23
CA PHE A 443 -5.62 -27.71 -14.35
C PHE A 443 -6.02 -26.77 -15.49
N GLY A 444 -5.06 -26.23 -16.23
CA GLY A 444 -5.29 -25.38 -17.39
C GLY A 444 -4.04 -24.58 -17.76
N THR A 445 -4.15 -23.72 -18.78
CA THR A 445 -3.09 -22.77 -19.14
C THR A 445 -3.01 -21.64 -18.10
N ALA A 446 -2.32 -21.88 -17.00
CA ALA A 446 -1.94 -20.83 -16.06
C ALA A 446 -0.66 -20.16 -16.57
N ALA A 447 -0.69 -18.84 -16.74
CA ALA A 447 0.54 -18.07 -16.93
C ALA A 447 1.14 -17.81 -15.55
N ALA A 448 2.39 -18.21 -15.36
CA ALA A 448 3.10 -17.92 -14.12
C ALA A 448 3.42 -16.41 -14.05
N ASN A 449 3.20 -15.82 -12.89
CA ASN A 449 3.53 -14.41 -12.65
C ASN A 449 4.99 -14.20 -12.22
N LEU A 450 5.67 -15.28 -11.84
CA LEU A 450 7.00 -15.29 -11.25
C LEU A 450 7.94 -16.15 -12.10
N ALA A 451 9.23 -15.80 -12.11
CA ALA A 451 10.24 -16.54 -12.87
C ALA A 451 10.84 -17.63 -12.00
N THR A 452 10.90 -18.87 -12.49
CA THR A 452 11.64 -19.96 -11.82
C THR A 452 12.87 -20.31 -12.66
N ILE A 453 14.06 -20.25 -12.05
CA ILE A 453 15.36 -20.41 -12.71
C ILE A 453 16.09 -21.59 -12.08
N ALA A 454 16.73 -22.43 -12.91
CA ALA A 454 17.60 -23.51 -12.45
C ALA A 454 18.89 -22.94 -11.83
N GLU A 455 19.20 -23.25 -10.58
CA GLU A 455 20.46 -22.83 -9.93
C GLU A 455 21.61 -23.81 -10.23
N ALA A 456 21.27 -25.06 -10.47
CA ALA A 456 22.18 -26.16 -10.79
C ALA A 456 21.59 -26.98 -11.96
N PRO A 457 22.34 -27.91 -12.58
CA PRO A 457 21.76 -28.81 -13.57
C PRO A 457 20.57 -29.53 -12.92
N CYS A 458 19.39 -29.38 -13.51
CA CYS A 458 18.18 -29.92 -12.93
C CYS A 458 17.35 -30.70 -13.95
N ARG A 459 16.66 -31.73 -13.45
CA ARG A 459 15.78 -32.58 -14.22
C ARG A 459 14.38 -32.48 -13.63
N THR A 460 13.42 -32.14 -14.47
CA THR A 460 12.00 -32.08 -14.09
C THR A 460 11.20 -33.09 -14.90
N LEU A 461 10.07 -33.51 -14.34
CA LEU A 461 9.07 -34.33 -15.01
C LEU A 461 7.79 -33.53 -15.14
N VAL A 462 7.34 -33.30 -16.38
CA VAL A 462 6.20 -32.45 -16.67
C VAL A 462 4.94 -33.29 -16.82
N LEU A 463 3.93 -33.02 -16.00
CA LEU A 463 2.59 -33.56 -16.15
C LEU A 463 1.75 -32.58 -16.98
N THR A 464 1.61 -32.88 -18.27
CA THR A 464 0.76 -32.10 -19.18
C THR A 464 -0.73 -32.33 -18.90
N PRO A 465 -1.63 -31.42 -19.28
CA PRO A 465 -3.07 -31.63 -19.16
C PRO A 465 -3.55 -32.94 -19.81
N ALA A 466 -2.95 -33.33 -20.94
CA ALA A 466 -3.23 -34.59 -21.61
C ALA A 466 -2.69 -35.80 -20.83
N GLY A 467 -1.48 -35.71 -20.26
CA GLY A 467 -0.91 -36.73 -19.37
C GLY A 467 -1.77 -36.96 -18.12
N LYS A 468 -2.26 -35.88 -17.52
CA LYS A 468 -3.22 -35.91 -16.41
C LYS A 468 -4.51 -36.62 -16.77
N GLU A 469 -5.15 -36.26 -17.89
CA GLU A 469 -6.41 -36.90 -18.30
C GLU A 469 -6.23 -38.40 -18.55
N ARG A 470 -5.08 -38.80 -19.11
CA ARG A 470 -4.73 -40.21 -19.27
C ARG A 470 -4.57 -40.90 -17.92
N LEU A 471 -3.78 -40.33 -17.00
CA LEU A 471 -3.55 -40.87 -15.66
C LEU A 471 -4.87 -41.00 -14.88
N ALA A 472 -5.73 -40.00 -14.92
CA ALA A 472 -7.02 -40.01 -14.23
C ALA A 472 -8.01 -41.07 -14.78
N ARG A 473 -7.87 -41.47 -16.05
CA ARG A 473 -8.71 -42.50 -16.68
C ARG A 473 -8.16 -43.91 -16.46
N SER A 474 -6.85 -44.09 -16.50
CA SER A 474 -6.21 -45.39 -16.34
C SER A 474 -6.07 -45.81 -14.88
N ASP A 475 -5.69 -44.88 -14.01
CA ASP A 475 -5.45 -45.13 -12.58
C ASP A 475 -5.89 -43.93 -11.72
N PRO A 476 -7.19 -43.82 -11.40
CA PRO A 476 -7.72 -42.69 -10.65
C PRO A 476 -7.19 -42.60 -9.21
N LYS A 477 -6.71 -43.71 -8.63
CA LYS A 477 -6.14 -43.71 -7.28
C LYS A 477 -4.78 -43.00 -7.26
N ARG A 478 -3.89 -43.36 -8.18
CA ARG A 478 -2.57 -42.71 -8.30
C ARG A 478 -2.67 -41.25 -8.71
N ALA A 479 -3.65 -40.90 -9.54
CA ALA A 479 -3.94 -39.51 -9.86
C ALA A 479 -4.25 -38.70 -8.58
N LEU A 480 -5.07 -39.26 -7.67
CA LEU A 480 -5.40 -38.63 -6.40
C LEU A 480 -4.17 -38.50 -5.50
N GLU A 481 -3.37 -39.55 -5.34
CA GLU A 481 -2.13 -39.53 -4.54
C GLU A 481 -1.14 -38.46 -5.02
N LEU A 482 -0.96 -38.31 -6.33
CA LEU A 482 -0.13 -37.26 -6.92
C LEU A 482 -0.65 -35.85 -6.58
N PHE A 483 -1.97 -35.65 -6.64
CA PHE A 483 -2.56 -34.34 -6.31
C PHE A 483 -2.52 -34.05 -4.81
N GLU A 484 -2.76 -35.04 -3.96
CA GLU A 484 -2.59 -34.91 -2.51
C GLU A 484 -1.15 -34.55 -2.17
N TYR A 485 -0.17 -35.20 -2.80
CA TYR A 485 1.24 -34.87 -2.66
C TYR A 485 1.54 -33.43 -3.12
N ALA A 486 1.06 -33.03 -4.30
CA ALA A 486 1.28 -31.68 -4.82
C ALA A 486 0.65 -30.61 -3.91
N LEU A 487 -0.55 -30.84 -3.38
CA LEU A 487 -1.22 -29.92 -2.46
C LEU A 487 -0.50 -29.82 -1.11
N ALA A 488 -0.07 -30.96 -0.55
CA ALA A 488 0.72 -30.99 0.69
C ALA A 488 2.04 -30.24 0.52
N ASN A 489 2.70 -30.39 -0.64
CA ASN A 489 3.93 -29.69 -0.92
C ASN A 489 3.70 -28.16 -1.00
N VAL A 490 2.68 -27.71 -1.75
CA VAL A 490 2.33 -26.27 -1.86
C VAL A 490 2.01 -25.62 -0.53
N ALA A 491 1.29 -26.32 0.36
CA ALA A 491 1.00 -25.83 1.70
C ALA A 491 2.29 -25.61 2.50
N SER A 492 3.25 -26.52 2.37
CA SER A 492 4.56 -26.44 3.05
C SER A 492 5.49 -25.37 2.46
N THR A 493 5.51 -25.16 1.14
CA THR A 493 6.36 -24.15 0.49
C THR A 493 5.79 -22.72 0.58
N ARG A 494 4.48 -22.56 0.81
CA ARG A 494 3.82 -21.23 0.94
C ARG A 494 3.49 -20.81 2.37
N GLY A 495 3.83 -21.61 3.38
CA GLY A 495 3.58 -21.28 4.79
C GLY A 495 2.10 -21.10 5.11
N ILE A 496 1.19 -21.80 4.40
CA ILE A 496 -0.24 -21.81 4.71
C ILE A 496 -0.49 -23.05 5.57
N GLY A 497 -0.12 -22.94 6.84
CA GLY A 497 -0.48 -23.87 7.92
C GLY A 497 -1.65 -23.34 8.74
#